data_AF-A0A519QZW5-F1
#
_entry.id   AF-A0A519QZW5-F1
#
_cell.length_a   1.000
_cell.length_b   1.000
_cell.length_c   1.000
_cell.angle_alpha   90.00
_cell.angle_beta   90.00
_cell.angle_gamma   90.00
#
_symmetry.space_group_name_H-M   'P 1'
#
loop_
_entity.id
_entity.type
_entity.pdbx_description
1 polymer ?
#
loop_
_entity_poly.entity_id
_entity_poly.type
_entity_poly.pdbx_seq_one_letter_code
_entity_poly.pdbx_strand_id
1 'polypeptide(L)'
;MQPTIKRLLPDTTKGWEAVDEYKRYLSRMELAKSLGLSEIEQSSDSLEVRVWWQASIYSPSSVWVINGQADSLNAKRIDYYPNYTTGQIDSSHVVELRPKFGRWNDYFHSVNFASIWEMPPYYHIGRGRGCVDGETITIEAFDKERYKTVSYPCYTLYRDSSFYNRFTTVAEQLMALREN
;
A
#
# COMPACT_ATOMS: atom_id res chain seq x y z
N MET A 1 29.10 3.73 0.07
CA MET A 1 28.05 4.05 1.05
C MET A 1 26.72 4.00 0.32
N GLN A 2 25.80 3.12 0.71
CA GLN A 2 24.42 3.22 0.22
C GLN A 2 23.81 4.51 0.82
N PRO A 3 23.10 5.32 0.03
CA PRO A 3 22.43 6.50 0.55
C PRO A 3 21.40 6.09 1.61
N THR A 4 21.40 6.77 2.75
CA THR A 4 20.38 6.58 3.78
C THR A 4 19.06 7.14 3.28
N ILE A 5 18.09 6.27 2.96
CA ILE A 5 16.76 6.68 2.54
C ILE A 5 16.02 7.40 3.66
N LYS A 6 15.24 8.44 3.33
CA LYS A 6 14.39 9.14 4.30
C LYS A 6 13.13 8.32 4.57
N ARG A 7 12.97 7.85 5.80
CA ARG A 7 11.78 7.10 6.23
C ARG A 7 10.70 8.05 6.77
N LEU A 8 9.51 7.99 6.19
CA LEU A 8 8.33 8.72 6.63
C LEU A 8 7.36 7.75 7.32
N LEU A 9 7.69 7.38 8.56
CA LEU A 9 6.93 6.45 9.39
C LEU A 9 6.05 7.18 10.42
N PRO A 10 5.03 6.51 10.98
CA PRO A 10 4.25 7.05 12.09
C PRO A 10 5.14 7.45 13.28
N ASP A 11 4.94 8.66 13.80
CA ASP A 11 5.66 9.18 14.97
C ASP A 11 4.99 8.66 16.26
N THR A 12 5.56 7.61 16.84
CA THR A 12 5.02 6.95 18.04
C THR A 12 4.94 7.85 19.28
N THR A 13 5.58 9.03 19.27
CA THR A 13 5.46 10.01 20.35
C THR A 13 4.14 10.80 20.30
N LYS A 14 3.37 10.67 19.21
CA LYS A 14 2.13 11.44 18.97
C LYS A 14 0.85 10.82 19.52
N GLY A 15 0.93 9.67 20.20
CA GLY A 15 -0.22 9.04 20.84
C GLY A 15 -0.39 7.56 20.47
N TRP A 16 -1.43 6.95 21.03
CA TRP A 16 -1.68 5.51 20.88
C TRP A 16 -2.06 5.14 19.44
N GLU A 17 -2.72 6.03 18.69
CA GLU A 17 -3.06 5.81 17.28
C GLU A 17 -1.79 5.70 16.42
N ALA A 18 -0.79 6.55 16.67
CA ALA A 18 0.48 6.50 15.95
C ALA A 18 1.29 5.24 16.30
N VAL A 19 1.23 4.79 17.57
CA VAL A 19 1.80 3.51 17.99
C VAL A 19 1.12 2.33 17.28
N ASP A 20 -0.21 2.35 17.18
CA ASP A 20 -0.96 1.31 16.47
C ASP A 20 -0.61 1.27 14.98
N GLU A 21 -0.54 2.43 14.32
CA GLU A 21 -0.15 2.52 12.91
C GLU A 21 1.29 2.00 12.68
N TYR A 22 2.22 2.30 13.60
CA TYR A 22 3.57 1.75 13.56
C TYR A 22 3.61 0.23 13.76
N LYS A 23 2.80 -0.33 14.68
CA LYS A 23 2.69 -1.78 14.85
C LYS A 23 2.14 -2.46 13.59
N ARG A 24 1.13 -1.87 12.95
CA ARG A 24 0.60 -2.37 11.66
C ARG A 24 1.66 -2.37 10.57
N TYR A 25 2.52 -1.36 10.53
CA TYR A 25 3.69 -1.34 9.64
C TYR A 25 4.61 -2.54 9.89
N LEU A 26 5.01 -2.79 11.14
CA LEU A 26 5.83 -3.96 11.47
C LEU A 26 5.16 -5.28 11.06
N SER A 27 3.85 -5.43 11.32
CA SER A 27 3.10 -6.61 10.90
C SER A 27 3.08 -6.78 9.37
N ARG A 28 2.98 -5.69 8.61
CA ARG A 28 3.05 -5.75 7.14
C ARG A 28 4.43 -6.15 6.63
N MET A 29 5.52 -5.76 7.30
CA MET A 29 6.86 -6.22 6.92
C MET A 29 6.99 -7.74 7.03
N GLU A 30 6.47 -8.33 8.10
CA GLU A 30 6.48 -9.79 8.30
C GLU A 30 5.54 -10.52 7.33
N LEU A 31 4.39 -9.91 7.03
CA LEU A 31 3.48 -10.40 5.99
C LEU A 31 4.14 -10.38 4.61
N ALA A 32 4.84 -9.30 4.26
CA ALA A 32 5.57 -9.18 3.00
C ALA A 32 6.59 -10.31 2.85
N LYS A 33 7.38 -10.59 3.90
CA LYS A 33 8.32 -11.72 3.92
C LYS A 33 7.61 -13.06 3.70
N SER A 34 6.46 -13.26 4.33
CA SER A 34 5.64 -14.48 4.19
C SER A 34 5.08 -14.66 2.77
N LEU A 35 4.89 -13.57 2.04
CA LEU A 35 4.48 -13.56 0.63
C LEU A 35 5.66 -13.58 -0.35
N GLY A 36 6.90 -13.74 0.14
CA GLY A 36 8.11 -13.73 -0.69
C GLY A 36 8.47 -12.36 -1.26
N LEU A 37 7.95 -11.28 -0.67
CA LEU A 37 8.31 -9.91 -1.03
C LEU A 37 9.51 -9.45 -0.19
N SER A 38 10.48 -8.81 -0.83
CA SER A 38 11.59 -8.15 -0.16
C SER A 38 11.09 -6.98 0.71
N GLU A 39 11.94 -6.49 1.61
CA GLU A 39 11.68 -5.20 2.24
C GLU A 39 11.68 -4.11 1.16
N ILE A 40 10.57 -3.38 1.04
CA ILE A 40 10.41 -2.34 0.00
C ILE A 40 11.49 -1.27 0.10
N GLU A 41 11.97 -1.00 1.32
CA GLU A 41 13.08 -0.09 1.60
C GLU A 41 14.42 -0.52 1.01
N GLN A 42 14.55 -1.81 0.70
CA GLN A 42 15.74 -2.40 0.08
C GLN A 42 15.50 -2.69 -1.41
N SER A 43 14.43 -2.15 -1.99
CA SER A 43 14.13 -2.33 -3.41
C SER A 43 15.28 -1.82 -4.28
N SER A 44 15.62 -2.58 -5.32
CA SER A 44 16.58 -2.15 -6.35
C SER A 44 15.95 -1.25 -7.40
N ASP A 45 14.64 -1.07 -7.36
CA ASP A 45 13.89 -0.33 -8.35
C ASP A 45 14.05 1.19 -8.20
N SER A 46 13.77 1.94 -9.26
CA SER A 46 13.69 3.42 -9.16
C SER A 46 12.42 3.91 -8.49
N LEU A 47 11.36 3.10 -8.54
CA LEU A 47 10.11 3.29 -7.82
C LEU A 47 9.55 1.90 -7.47
N GLU A 48 9.06 1.73 -6.26
CA GLU A 48 8.18 0.62 -5.92
C GLU A 48 6.97 1.12 -5.14
N VAL A 49 5.78 0.69 -5.54
CA VAL A 49 4.54 0.98 -4.81
C VAL A 49 3.83 -0.32 -4.50
N ARG A 50 3.45 -0.51 -3.25
CA ARG A 50 2.61 -1.61 -2.79
C ARG A 50 1.28 -1.09 -2.27
N VAL A 51 0.19 -1.58 -2.85
CA VAL A 51 -1.16 -1.32 -2.35
C VAL A 51 -1.65 -2.56 -1.66
N TRP A 52 -1.76 -2.52 -0.34
CA TRP A 52 -2.31 -3.58 0.48
C TRP A 52 -3.80 -3.35 0.66
N TRP A 53 -4.63 -4.25 0.15
CA TRP A 53 -6.04 -4.31 0.49
C TRP A 53 -6.27 -5.49 1.43
N GLN A 54 -6.71 -5.17 2.64
CA GLN A 54 -7.10 -6.16 3.62
C GLN A 54 -8.61 -6.30 3.59
N ALA A 55 -9.08 -7.48 3.20
CA ALA A 55 -10.50 -7.80 3.12
C ALA A 55 -11.09 -8.11 4.50
N SER A 56 -12.40 -7.94 4.61
CA SER A 56 -13.16 -8.56 5.69
C SER A 56 -13.22 -10.08 5.49
N ILE A 57 -13.19 -10.83 6.60
CA ILE A 57 -13.09 -12.30 6.85
C ILE A 57 -13.57 -13.34 5.80
N TYR A 58 -14.20 -12.96 4.68
CA TYR A 58 -14.77 -13.85 3.66
C TYR A 58 -14.18 -13.68 2.25
N SER A 59 -13.17 -12.82 2.05
CA SER A 59 -12.50 -12.63 0.75
C SER A 59 -10.99 -12.70 0.90
N PRO A 60 -10.25 -13.12 -0.15
CA PRO A 60 -8.80 -13.01 -0.13
C PRO A 60 -8.43 -11.54 0.08
N SER A 61 -7.37 -11.32 0.86
CA SER A 61 -6.70 -10.02 0.85
C SER A 61 -5.75 -9.97 -0.34
N SER A 62 -5.40 -8.77 -0.79
CA SER A 62 -4.57 -8.62 -2.00
C SER A 62 -3.48 -7.59 -1.76
N VAL A 63 -2.33 -7.79 -2.41
CA VAL A 63 -1.31 -6.76 -2.55
C VAL A 63 -0.98 -6.56 -4.04
N TRP A 64 -1.13 -5.33 -4.52
CA TRP A 64 -0.63 -4.92 -5.83
C TRP A 64 0.79 -4.40 -5.63
N VAL A 65 1.75 -4.99 -6.33
CA VAL A 65 3.14 -4.55 -6.36
C VAL A 65 3.40 -3.96 -7.74
N ILE A 66 3.74 -2.68 -7.78
CA ILE A 66 4.01 -1.93 -9.01
C ILE A 66 5.48 -1.50 -8.95
N ASN A 67 6.29 -2.02 -9.88
CA ASN A 67 7.71 -1.78 -9.95
C ASN A 67 8.02 -0.89 -11.16
N GLY A 68 8.86 0.11 -10.93
CA GLY A 68 9.44 0.95 -11.97
C GLY A 68 10.95 0.91 -11.93
N GLN A 69 11.57 0.33 -12.94
CA GLN A 69 13.00 0.40 -13.22
C GLN A 69 13.26 1.49 -14.28
N ALA A 70 14.55 1.85 -14.46
CA ALA A 70 14.95 2.90 -15.40
C ALA A 70 14.32 2.74 -16.80
N ASP A 71 14.20 1.49 -17.28
CA ASP A 71 13.72 1.18 -18.63
C ASP A 71 12.57 0.15 -18.64
N SER A 72 12.02 -0.24 -17.48
CA SER A 72 10.98 -1.27 -17.42
C SER A 72 9.94 -0.98 -16.35
N LEU A 73 8.70 -1.33 -16.64
CA LEU A 73 7.56 -1.19 -15.74
C LEU A 73 6.82 -2.50 -15.72
N ASN A 74 6.51 -3.00 -14.53
CA ASN A 74 5.72 -4.20 -14.34
C ASN A 74 4.85 -4.06 -13.09
N ALA A 75 3.81 -4.88 -13.02
CA ALA A 75 3.04 -5.01 -11.80
C ALA A 75 2.49 -6.42 -11.67
N LYS A 76 2.29 -6.84 -10.43
CA LYS A 76 1.63 -8.08 -10.07
C LYS A 76 0.65 -7.88 -8.93
N ARG A 77 -0.40 -8.69 -8.89
CA ARG A 77 -1.27 -8.84 -7.71
C ARG A 77 -0.90 -10.15 -7.02
N ILE A 78 -0.82 -10.14 -5.70
CA ILE A 78 -0.74 -11.35 -4.90
C ILE A 78 -2.02 -11.40 -4.07
N ASP A 79 -2.91 -12.33 -4.39
CA ASP A 79 -4.09 -12.64 -3.59
C ASP A 79 -3.69 -13.66 -2.54
N TYR A 80 -4.05 -13.46 -1.28
CA TYR A 80 -3.66 -14.32 -0.17
C TYR A 80 -4.78 -14.51 0.85
N TYR A 81 -4.81 -15.72 1.42
CA TYR A 81 -5.74 -16.10 2.48
C TYR A 81 -4.98 -16.19 3.81
N PRO A 82 -5.22 -15.26 4.74
CA PRO A 82 -4.63 -15.34 6.07
C PRO A 82 -5.33 -16.43 6.89
N ASN A 83 -4.53 -17.27 7.55
CA ASN A 83 -5.01 -18.18 8.58
C ASN A 83 -5.20 -17.39 9.88
N TYR A 84 -6.44 -17.07 10.23
CA TYR A 84 -6.72 -16.30 11.45
C TYR A 84 -6.44 -17.06 12.76
N THR A 85 -6.18 -18.37 12.69
CA THR A 85 -5.85 -19.19 13.87
C THR A 85 -4.34 -19.22 14.12
N THR A 86 -3.54 -19.37 13.06
CA THR A 86 -2.08 -19.52 13.16
C THR A 86 -1.32 -18.23 12.84
N GLY A 87 -1.97 -17.24 12.22
CA GLY A 87 -1.35 -16.02 11.70
C GLY A 87 -0.51 -16.24 10.44
N GLN A 88 -0.51 -17.43 9.87
CA GLN A 88 0.24 -17.77 8.65
C GLN A 88 -0.59 -17.53 7.38
N ILE A 89 0.02 -17.66 6.20
CA ILE A 89 -0.69 -17.63 4.91
C ILE A 89 -1.07 -19.05 4.53
N ASP A 90 -2.36 -19.33 4.41
CA ASP A 90 -2.86 -20.65 4.01
C ASP A 90 -2.59 -20.92 2.53
N SER A 91 -2.79 -19.91 1.70
CA SER A 91 -2.54 -19.96 0.26
C SER A 91 -2.33 -18.57 -0.32
N SER A 92 -1.61 -18.51 -1.43
CA SER A 92 -1.49 -17.29 -2.23
C SER A 92 -1.50 -17.60 -3.72
N HIS A 93 -1.93 -16.62 -4.52
CA HIS A 93 -1.96 -16.68 -5.96
C HIS A 93 -1.36 -15.39 -6.53
N VAL A 94 -0.38 -15.54 -7.42
CA VAL A 94 0.29 -14.41 -8.07
C VAL A 94 -0.27 -14.24 -9.48
N VAL A 95 -0.67 -13.02 -9.80
CA VAL A 95 -1.24 -12.64 -11.08
C VAL A 95 -0.42 -11.51 -11.67
N GLU A 96 0.15 -11.71 -12.86
CA GLU A 96 0.81 -10.65 -13.61
C GLU A 96 -0.24 -9.67 -14.16
N LEU A 97 0.06 -8.38 -14.03
CA LEU A 97 -0.86 -7.31 -14.39
C LEU A 97 -0.31 -6.47 -15.53
N ARG A 98 -1.23 -5.82 -16.25
CA ARG A 98 -0.94 -4.82 -17.26
C ARG A 98 -1.92 -3.65 -17.19
N PRO A 99 -1.58 -2.48 -17.76
CA PRO A 99 -2.52 -1.38 -17.88
C PRO A 99 -3.83 -1.83 -18.53
N LYS A 100 -4.96 -1.43 -17.92
CA LYS A 100 -6.30 -1.67 -18.49
C LYS A 100 -6.46 -0.97 -19.83
N PHE A 101 -5.87 0.21 -19.96
CA PHE A 101 -5.87 1.04 -21.16
C PHE A 101 -4.45 1.57 -21.43
N GLY A 102 -4.09 1.70 -22.70
CA GLY A 102 -2.81 2.30 -23.12
C GLY A 102 -1.57 1.45 -22.81
N ARG A 103 -0.43 2.12 -22.82
CA ARG A 103 0.89 1.58 -22.47
C ARG A 103 1.22 1.87 -21.01
N TRP A 104 2.26 1.22 -20.48
CA TRP A 104 2.75 1.50 -19.13
C TRP A 104 3.06 2.97 -18.87
N ASN A 105 3.61 3.66 -19.86
CA ASN A 105 3.89 5.09 -19.77
C ASN A 105 2.60 5.90 -19.53
N ASP A 106 1.51 5.58 -20.23
CA ASP A 106 0.22 6.27 -20.08
C ASP A 106 -0.36 6.05 -18.68
N TYR A 107 -0.28 4.81 -18.19
CA TYR A 107 -0.68 4.46 -16.82
C TYR A 107 0.10 5.28 -15.79
N PHE A 108 1.44 5.34 -15.91
CA PHE A 108 2.27 6.09 -14.96
C PHE A 108 1.98 7.60 -14.96
N HIS A 109 1.67 8.19 -16.12
CA HIS A 109 1.27 9.60 -16.20
C HIS A 109 -0.13 9.84 -15.61
N SER A 110 -0.99 8.82 -15.59
CA SER A 110 -2.34 8.92 -15.03
C SER A 110 -2.35 8.84 -13.49
N VAL A 111 -1.36 8.20 -12.89
CA VAL A 111 -1.25 8.04 -11.43
C VAL A 111 -0.53 9.24 -10.83
N ASN A 112 -1.17 9.94 -9.89
CA ASN A 112 -0.55 11.04 -9.17
C ASN A 112 0.36 10.54 -8.03
N PHE A 113 1.52 9.95 -8.34
CA PHE A 113 2.45 9.44 -7.32
C PHE A 113 2.93 10.52 -6.34
N ALA A 114 3.08 11.77 -6.80
CA ALA A 114 3.48 12.89 -5.96
C ALA A 114 2.55 13.07 -4.75
N SER A 115 1.25 12.81 -4.94
CA SER A 115 0.26 12.94 -3.89
C SER A 115 0.48 12.03 -2.69
N ILE A 116 1.03 10.83 -2.90
CA ILE A 116 1.28 9.86 -1.82
C ILE A 116 2.19 10.48 -0.77
N TRP A 117 3.22 11.21 -1.22
CA TRP A 117 4.22 11.85 -0.35
C TRP A 117 3.66 12.99 0.49
N GLU A 118 2.58 13.61 0.05
CA GLU A 118 1.91 14.72 0.75
C GLU A 118 0.82 14.24 1.73
N MET A 119 0.35 12.99 1.59
CA MET A 119 -0.75 12.49 2.45
C MET A 119 -0.35 12.45 3.93
N PRO A 120 -1.11 13.05 4.85
CA PRO A 120 -0.82 12.90 6.26
C PRO A 120 -1.08 11.44 6.72
N PRO A 121 -0.38 10.93 7.74
CA PRO A 121 -0.74 9.67 8.37
C PRO A 121 -2.13 9.76 9.02
N TYR A 122 -2.78 8.61 9.24
CA TYR A 122 -4.19 8.58 9.67
C TYR A 122 -4.41 9.27 11.03
N TYR A 123 -3.46 9.11 11.96
CA TYR A 123 -3.56 9.74 13.27
C TYR A 123 -3.50 11.28 13.24
N HIS A 124 -3.01 11.91 12.16
CA HIS A 124 -3.05 13.38 11.98
C HIS A 124 -4.40 13.91 11.49
N ILE A 125 -5.20 13.09 10.82
CA ILE A 125 -6.51 13.48 10.29
C ILE A 125 -7.67 13.08 11.21
N GLY A 126 -7.35 12.53 12.39
CA GLY A 126 -8.26 11.79 13.25
C GLY A 126 -9.55 12.53 13.64
N ARG A 127 -10.61 11.74 13.81
CA ARG A 127 -11.53 11.73 14.96
C ARG A 127 -12.47 10.53 14.82
N GLY A 128 -12.28 9.49 15.64
CA GLY A 128 -13.32 8.50 15.98
C GLY A 128 -13.89 7.65 14.83
N ARG A 129 -13.25 7.63 13.67
CA ARG A 129 -13.70 6.88 12.50
C ARG A 129 -13.28 5.41 12.62
N GLY A 130 -13.81 4.75 13.66
CA GLY A 130 -13.69 3.31 13.82
C GLY A 130 -14.24 2.61 12.59
N CYS A 131 -13.52 1.58 12.12
CA CYS A 131 -13.93 0.80 10.97
C CYS A 131 -14.53 -0.51 11.49
N VAL A 132 -15.83 -0.72 11.23
CA VAL A 132 -16.57 -1.89 11.73
C VAL A 132 -16.50 -3.05 10.74
N ASP A 133 -16.35 -2.76 9.43
CA ASP A 133 -16.31 -3.80 8.39
C ASP A 133 -14.95 -4.48 8.25
N GLY A 134 -13.87 -3.88 8.79
CA GLY A 134 -12.54 -4.47 8.78
C GLY A 134 -11.76 -4.27 7.46
N GLU A 135 -12.31 -3.55 6.48
CA GLU A 135 -11.58 -3.26 5.25
C GLU A 135 -10.60 -2.11 5.43
N THR A 136 -9.34 -2.35 5.06
CA THR A 136 -8.29 -1.34 5.13
C THR A 136 -7.47 -1.36 3.85
N ILE A 137 -7.22 -0.18 3.28
CA ILE A 137 -6.18 0.01 2.28
C ILE A 137 -4.98 0.69 2.92
N THR A 138 -3.79 0.16 2.59
CA THR A 138 -2.53 0.81 2.88
C THR A 138 -1.73 0.97 1.59
N ILE A 139 -1.17 2.16 1.37
CA ILE A 139 -0.21 2.41 0.30
C ILE A 139 1.17 2.53 0.92
N GLU A 140 2.10 1.73 0.42
CA GLU A 140 3.53 1.85 0.66
C GLU A 140 4.19 2.33 -0.61
N ALA A 141 5.01 3.38 -0.52
CA ALA A 141 5.71 3.96 -1.66
C ALA A 141 7.18 4.12 -1.32
N PHE A 142 8.02 3.76 -2.28
CA PHE A 142 9.46 3.87 -2.23
C PHE A 142 9.97 4.50 -3.52
N ASP A 143 10.87 5.46 -3.37
CA ASP A 143 11.78 5.92 -4.41
C ASP A 143 13.23 5.91 -3.85
N LYS A 144 14.23 6.22 -4.68
CA LYS A 144 15.64 6.23 -4.27
C LYS A 144 15.99 7.21 -3.15
N GLU A 145 15.10 8.14 -2.81
CA GLU A 145 15.31 9.16 -1.79
C GLU A 145 14.55 8.86 -0.50
N ARG A 146 13.41 8.17 -0.58
CA ARG A 146 12.47 8.07 0.55
C ARG A 146 11.54 6.86 0.48
N TYR A 147 11.06 6.49 1.66
CA TYR A 147 10.02 5.51 1.88
C TYR A 147 8.86 6.13 2.69
N LYS A 148 7.62 5.74 2.38
CA LYS A 148 6.43 6.13 3.12
C LYS A 148 5.40 5.01 3.16
N THR A 149 4.69 4.93 4.27
CA THR A 149 3.47 4.13 4.43
C THR A 149 2.32 5.03 4.84
N VAL A 150 1.15 4.85 4.25
CA VAL A 150 -0.08 5.57 4.61
C VAL A 150 -1.26 4.62 4.57
N SER A 151 -1.99 4.52 5.68
CA SER A 151 -3.09 3.56 5.85
C SER A 151 -4.35 4.28 6.28
N TYR A 152 -5.38 4.31 5.42
CA TYR A 152 -6.66 4.92 5.73
C TYR A 152 -7.72 3.81 5.85
N PRO A 153 -8.19 3.50 7.08
CA PRO A 153 -9.23 2.50 7.28
C PRO A 153 -10.58 3.01 6.75
N CYS A 154 -11.45 2.11 6.30
CA CYS A 154 -12.79 2.47 5.81
C CYS A 154 -12.76 3.57 4.73
N TYR A 155 -11.79 3.50 3.81
CA TYR A 155 -11.46 4.59 2.91
C TYR A 155 -12.63 5.05 2.01
N THR A 156 -13.59 4.16 1.73
CA THR A 156 -14.78 4.41 0.90
C THR A 156 -15.94 5.10 1.64
N LEU A 157 -15.94 5.08 2.97
CA LEU A 157 -17.05 5.58 3.80
C LEU A 157 -17.00 7.10 4.01
N TYR A 158 -15.84 7.73 3.79
CA TYR A 158 -15.60 9.11 4.21
C TYR A 158 -15.47 10.08 3.03
N ARG A 159 -16.47 10.04 2.16
CA ARG A 159 -16.56 10.79 0.90
C ARG A 159 -16.57 12.31 1.05
N ASP A 160 -16.90 12.83 2.23
CA ASP A 160 -16.88 14.27 2.49
C ASP A 160 -15.48 14.78 2.90
N SER A 161 -14.52 13.89 3.14
CA SER A 161 -13.15 14.27 3.49
C SER A 161 -12.26 14.34 2.26
N SER A 162 -11.69 15.52 2.00
CA SER A 162 -10.75 15.73 0.89
C SER A 162 -9.52 14.81 0.98
N PHE A 163 -9.04 14.50 2.19
CA PHE A 163 -7.95 13.55 2.39
C PHE A 163 -8.34 12.14 1.93
N TYR A 164 -9.54 11.67 2.28
CA TYR A 164 -10.04 10.36 1.88
C TYR A 164 -10.35 10.28 0.39
N ASN A 165 -10.92 11.33 -0.20
CA ASN A 165 -11.16 11.37 -1.64
C ASN A 165 -9.86 11.30 -2.44
N ARG A 166 -8.84 12.05 -2.00
CA ARG A 166 -7.51 12.02 -2.63
C ARG A 166 -6.88 10.64 -2.50
N PHE A 167 -6.93 10.04 -1.30
CA PHE A 167 -6.41 8.70 -1.06
C PHE A 167 -7.13 7.66 -1.91
N THR A 168 -8.46 7.68 -1.94
CA THR A 168 -9.30 6.77 -2.74
C THR A 168 -8.97 6.87 -4.22
N THR A 169 -8.89 8.09 -4.76
CA THR A 169 -8.55 8.31 -6.17
C THR A 169 -7.21 7.68 -6.53
N VAL A 170 -6.19 7.88 -5.68
CA VAL A 170 -4.84 7.35 -5.93
C VAL A 170 -4.80 5.83 -5.78
N ALA A 171 -5.48 5.28 -4.77
CA ALA A 171 -5.59 3.83 -4.59
C ALA A 171 -6.29 3.18 -5.80
N GLU A 172 -7.41 3.72 -6.26
CA GLU A 172 -8.15 3.24 -7.43
C GLU A 172 -7.31 3.32 -8.71
N GLN A 173 -6.58 4.43 -8.90
CA GLN A 173 -5.65 4.58 -10.02
C GLN A 173 -4.55 3.51 -9.99
N LEU A 174 -3.94 3.27 -8.82
CA LEU A 174 -2.90 2.24 -8.66
C LEU A 174 -3.45 0.82 -8.92
N MET A 175 -4.71 0.57 -8.56
CA MET A 175 -5.37 -0.72 -8.77
C MET A 175 -6.03 -0.85 -10.14
N ALA A 176 -6.02 0.19 -11.00
CA ALA A 176 -6.65 0.23 -12.33
C ALA A 176 -5.86 -0.56 -13.40
N LEU A 177 -5.47 -1.77 -13.05
CA LEU A 177 -4.74 -2.73 -13.86
C LEU A 177 -5.65 -3.92 -14.19
N ARG A 178 -5.29 -4.69 -15.21
CA ARG A 178 -5.98 -5.93 -15.60
C ARG A 178 -5.01 -7.08 -15.63
N GLU A 179 -5.55 -8.29 -15.45
CA GLU A 179 -4.81 -9.54 -15.61
C GLU A 179 -4.32 -9.65 -17.06
N ASN A 180 -3.13 -10.22 -17.24
CA ASN A 180 -2.51 -10.36 -18.56
C ASN A 180 -3.29 -11.33 -19.45
#